data_AF-A0A963LIX9-F1
#
_entry.id   AF-A0A963LIX9-F1
#
_cell.length_a   1.000
_cell.length_b   1.000
_cell.length_c   1.000
_cell.angle_alpha   90.00
_cell.angle_beta   90.00
_cell.angle_gamma   90.00
#
_symmetry.space_group_name_H-M   'P 1'
#
loop_
_entity.id
_entity.type
_entity.pdbx_description
1 polymer ?
#
loop_
_entity_poly.entity_id
_entity_poly.type
_entity_poly.pdbx_seq_one_letter_code
_entity_poly.pdbx_strand_id
1 'polypeptide(L)'
;MLYHALLFLHLLAVVAWVGGMFFAHFCLRPAAVEVLEPPVRLPLMLAALRRFLGAMSVAVPLVVLTGLALFLPVGFGNAPVGWHVMLTLGLVMAGVYAFIHLVLLPRLRTHCAASAWPLAAQALNAIRRLVALNLALGVLAIAAVVWMR
;
A
#
# COMPACT_ATOMS: atom_id res chain seq x y z
N MET A 1 7.36 -1.17 28.04
CA MET A 1 6.05 -1.60 27.50
C MET A 1 5.63 -0.80 26.26
N LEU A 2 5.58 0.54 26.32
CA LEU A 2 5.16 1.39 25.19
C LEU A 2 5.96 1.18 23.89
N TYR A 3 7.30 1.15 23.96
CA TYR A 3 8.15 0.90 22.79
C TYR A 3 7.78 -0.38 22.04
N HIS A 4 7.61 -1.49 22.78
CA HIS A 4 7.27 -2.79 22.20
C HIS A 4 5.87 -2.79 21.59
N ALA A 5 4.92 -2.08 22.21
CA ALA A 5 3.57 -1.93 21.67
C ALA A 5 3.58 -1.13 20.35
N LEU A 6 4.33 -0.02 20.29
CA LEU A 6 4.48 0.78 19.08
C LEU A 6 5.15 -0.03 17.96
N LEU A 7 6.24 -0.74 18.27
CA LEU A 7 6.94 -1.59 17.31
C LEU A 7 6.03 -2.71 16.80
N PHE A 8 5.28 -3.37 17.69
CA PHE A 8 4.32 -4.41 17.32
C PHE A 8 3.25 -3.88 16.36
N LEU A 9 2.62 -2.74 16.69
CA LEU A 9 1.62 -2.12 15.83
C LEU A 9 2.21 -1.68 14.47
N HIS A 10 3.41 -1.12 14.49
CA HIS A 10 4.14 -0.71 13.28
C HIS A 10 4.34 -1.92 12.36
N LEU A 11 4.94 -3.00 12.88
CA LEU A 11 5.22 -4.21 12.11
C LEU A 11 3.94 -4.89 11.63
N LEU A 12 2.90 -4.97 12.46
CA LEU A 12 1.62 -5.56 12.06
C LEU A 12 0.99 -4.79 10.88
N ALA A 13 1.02 -3.45 10.94
CA ALA A 13 0.50 -2.60 9.88
C ALA A 13 1.33 -2.70 8.59
N VAL A 14 2.67 -2.74 8.70
CA VAL A 14 3.56 -2.97 7.56
C VAL A 14 3.31 -4.35 6.93
N VAL A 15 3.19 -5.41 7.72
CA VAL A 15 2.92 -6.78 7.23
C VAL A 15 1.59 -6.83 6.49
N ALA A 16 0.53 -6.25 7.04
CA ALA A 16 -0.78 -6.18 6.38
C ALA A 16 -0.70 -5.40 5.05
N TRP A 17 0.06 -4.31 5.01
CA TRP A 17 0.18 -3.46 3.84
C TRP A 17 1.02 -4.10 2.73
N VAL A 18 2.26 -4.47 3.02
CA VAL A 18 3.19 -5.09 2.07
C VAL A 18 2.67 -6.46 1.63
N GLY A 19 2.23 -7.29 2.58
CA GLY A 19 1.65 -8.60 2.30
C GLY A 19 0.38 -8.52 1.46
N GLY A 20 -0.49 -7.55 1.74
CA GLY A 20 -1.71 -7.33 0.94
C GLY A 20 -1.42 -6.87 -0.49
N MET A 21 -0.42 -6.00 -0.69
CA MET A 21 0.01 -5.59 -2.02
C MET A 21 0.62 -6.76 -2.82
N PHE A 22 1.43 -7.58 -2.15
CA PHE A 22 1.96 -8.82 -2.72
C PHE A 22 0.84 -9.76 -3.14
N PHE A 23 -0.08 -10.08 -2.23
CA PHE A 23 -1.23 -10.94 -2.51
C PHE A 23 -2.07 -10.41 -3.68
N ALA A 24 -2.32 -9.11 -3.73
CA ALA A 24 -3.09 -8.50 -4.82
C ALA A 24 -2.43 -8.70 -6.20
N HIS A 25 -1.10 -8.61 -6.27
CA HIS A 25 -0.35 -8.72 -7.53
C HIS A 25 -0.09 -10.15 -7.97
N PHE A 26 0.34 -11.00 -7.04
CA PHE A 26 0.88 -12.33 -7.35
C PHE A 26 -0.13 -13.45 -7.14
N CYS A 27 -1.21 -13.21 -6.40
CA CYS A 27 -2.21 -14.24 -6.11
C CYS A 27 -3.58 -13.86 -6.69
N LEU A 28 -4.16 -12.75 -6.22
CA LEU A 28 -5.54 -12.38 -6.56
C LEU A 28 -5.71 -12.08 -8.05
N ARG A 29 -4.82 -11.25 -8.63
CA ARG A 29 -4.95 -10.87 -10.04
C ARG A 29 -4.74 -12.08 -10.97
N PRO A 30 -3.66 -12.88 -10.86
CA PRO A 30 -3.48 -14.05 -11.71
C PRO A 30 -4.67 -15.01 -11.62
N ALA A 31 -5.15 -15.31 -10.41
CA ALA A 31 -6.33 -16.15 -10.22
C ALA A 31 -7.57 -15.55 -10.91
N ALA A 32 -7.82 -14.25 -10.75
CA ALA A 32 -8.94 -13.58 -11.43
C ALA A 32 -8.77 -13.52 -12.96
N VAL A 33 -7.54 -13.60 -13.49
CA VAL A 33 -7.30 -13.69 -14.93
C VAL A 33 -7.58 -15.08 -15.47
N GLU A 34 -7.23 -16.10 -14.68
CA GLU A 34 -7.37 -17.51 -15.02
C GLU A 34 -8.82 -17.99 -14.95
N VAL A 35 -9.56 -17.65 -13.88
CA VAL A 35 -10.85 -18.27 -13.60
C VAL A 35 -12.07 -17.43 -14.00
N LEU A 36 -11.87 -16.15 -14.34
CA LEU A 36 -12.99 -15.23 -14.62
C LEU A 36 -12.94 -14.66 -16.03
N GLU A 37 -14.12 -14.64 -16.66
CA GLU A 37 -14.34 -13.92 -17.90
C GLU A 37 -14.13 -12.40 -17.74
N PRO A 38 -13.75 -11.69 -18.81
CA PRO A 38 -13.47 -10.24 -18.75
C PRO A 38 -14.58 -9.38 -18.10
N PRO A 39 -15.89 -9.60 -18.34
CA PRO A 39 -16.95 -8.76 -17.80
C PRO A 39 -17.08 -8.81 -16.27
N VAL A 40 -16.85 -9.97 -15.65
CA VAL A 40 -17.01 -10.17 -14.20
C VAL A 40 -15.73 -9.87 -13.42
N ARG A 41 -14.58 -9.83 -14.10
CA ARG A 41 -13.26 -9.56 -13.48
C ARG A 41 -13.16 -8.15 -12.89
N LEU A 42 -13.63 -7.12 -13.61
CA LEU A 42 -13.55 -5.72 -13.16
C LEU A 42 -14.36 -5.48 -11.87
N PRO A 43 -15.63 -5.92 -11.76
CA PRO A 43 -16.40 -5.87 -10.52
C PRO A 43 -15.71 -6.53 -9.33
N LEU A 44 -15.15 -7.74 -9.50
CA LEU A 44 -14.42 -8.42 -8.42
C LEU A 44 -13.22 -7.58 -7.96
N MET A 45 -12.39 -7.13 -8.90
CA MET A 45 -11.19 -6.35 -8.58
C MET A 45 -11.55 -5.05 -7.87
N LEU A 46 -12.60 -4.35 -8.31
CA LEU A 46 -13.09 -3.16 -7.62
C LEU A 46 -13.56 -3.49 -6.19
N ALA A 47 -14.31 -4.57 -6.02
CA ALA A 47 -14.82 -5.00 -4.73
C ALA A 47 -13.69 -5.38 -3.75
N ALA A 48 -12.66 -6.06 -4.23
CA ALA A 48 -11.47 -6.41 -3.46
C ALA A 48 -10.64 -5.17 -3.10
N LEU A 49 -10.34 -4.31 -4.09
CA LEU A 49 -9.59 -3.07 -3.87
C LEU A 49 -10.28 -2.13 -2.90
N ARG A 50 -11.62 -2.01 -2.95
CA ARG A 50 -12.37 -1.20 -1.99
C ARG A 50 -12.16 -1.66 -0.55
N ARG A 51 -12.20 -2.99 -0.31
CA ARG A 51 -11.99 -3.55 1.04
C ARG A 51 -10.55 -3.38 1.49
N PHE A 52 -9.60 -3.72 0.61
CA PHE A 52 -8.17 -3.59 0.89
C PHE A 52 -7.78 -2.14 1.18
N LEU A 53 -8.10 -1.21 0.28
CA LEU A 53 -7.76 0.21 0.46
C LEU A 53 -8.50 0.85 1.63
N GLY A 54 -9.70 0.33 1.99
CA GLY A 54 -10.41 0.70 3.21
C GLY A 54 -9.69 0.22 4.47
N ALA A 55 -9.20 -1.02 4.52
CA ALA A 55 -8.37 -1.48 5.64
C ALA A 55 -7.05 -0.70 5.75
N MET A 56 -6.46 -0.33 4.60
CA MET A 56 -5.24 0.46 4.55
C MET A 56 -5.41 1.89 5.04
N SER A 57 -6.64 2.43 5.13
CA SER A 57 -6.84 3.76 5.71
C SER A 57 -6.54 3.80 7.21
N VAL A 58 -6.49 2.64 7.86
CA VAL A 58 -6.04 2.48 9.25
C VAL A 58 -4.57 2.09 9.29
N ALA A 59 -4.15 1.12 8.47
CA ALA A 59 -2.77 0.62 8.48
C ALA A 59 -1.75 1.71 8.10
N VAL A 60 -2.02 2.53 7.08
CA VAL A 60 -1.06 3.54 6.60
C VAL A 60 -0.80 4.62 7.66
N PRO A 61 -1.81 5.26 8.28
CA PRO A 61 -1.58 6.16 9.40
C PRO A 61 -0.88 5.47 10.58
N LEU A 62 -1.23 4.23 10.90
CA LEU A 62 -0.53 3.48 11.96
C LEU A 62 0.95 3.36 11.66
N VAL A 63 1.35 2.96 10.45
CA VAL A 63 2.77 2.88 10.06
C VAL A 63 3.48 4.22 10.23
N VAL A 64 2.90 5.32 9.72
CA VAL A 64 3.51 6.65 9.78
C VAL A 64 3.62 7.14 11.23
N LEU A 65 2.54 7.10 11.99
CA LEU A 65 2.49 7.62 13.36
C LEU A 65 3.39 6.81 14.30
N THR A 66 3.34 5.48 14.23
CA THR A 66 4.19 4.63 15.07
C THR A 66 5.65 4.71 14.64
N GLY A 67 5.95 4.81 13.35
CA GLY A 67 7.31 4.97 12.84
C GLY A 67 7.93 6.28 13.31
N LEU A 68 7.19 7.39 13.23
CA LEU A 68 7.62 8.68 13.77
C LEU A 68 7.80 8.64 15.30
N ALA A 69 6.88 8.01 16.02
CA ALA A 69 6.98 7.87 17.48
C ALA A 69 8.21 7.05 17.92
N LEU A 70 8.61 6.05 17.14
CA LEU A 70 9.83 5.26 17.37
C LEU A 70 11.10 6.03 16.96
N PHE A 71 11.01 6.87 15.93
CA PHE A 71 12.13 7.64 15.39
C PHE A 71 12.51 8.84 16.26
N LEU A 72 11.51 9.61 16.73
CA LEU A 72 11.71 10.88 17.43
C LEU A 72 12.63 10.81 18.67
N PRO A 73 12.56 9.79 19.55
CA PRO A 73 13.44 9.70 20.71
C PRO A 73 14.92 9.49 20.36
N VAL A 74 15.21 8.89 19.20
CA VAL A 74 16.60 8.76 18.70
C VAL A 74 17.04 10.07 18.06
N GLY A 75 16.13 10.71 17.32
CA GLY A 75 16.33 12.01 16.70
C GLY A 75 17.14 11.94 15.39
N PHE A 76 17.02 12.99 14.58
CA PHE A 76 17.62 13.05 13.25
C PHE A 76 19.16 13.03 13.24
N GLY A 77 19.82 13.37 14.34
CA GLY A 77 21.28 13.40 14.42
C GLY A 77 21.91 12.04 14.77
N ASN A 78 21.15 11.14 15.39
CA ASN A 78 21.68 9.86 15.89
C ASN A 78 21.09 8.64 15.19
N ALA A 79 20.04 8.82 14.37
CA ALA A 79 19.40 7.71 13.69
C ALA A 79 20.30 7.16 12.56
N PRO A 80 20.37 5.82 12.38
CA PRO A 80 21.01 5.19 11.24
C PRO A 80 20.52 5.75 9.90
N VAL A 81 21.39 5.81 8.89
CA VAL A 81 21.03 6.27 7.54
C VAL A 81 19.83 5.50 6.98
N GLY A 82 19.76 4.19 7.24
CA GLY A 82 18.63 3.35 6.82
C GLY A 82 17.28 3.78 7.38
N TRP A 83 17.24 4.39 8.57
CA TRP A 83 16.00 4.90 9.16
C TRP A 83 15.50 6.15 8.44
N HIS A 84 16.41 7.03 8.03
CA HIS A 84 16.06 8.20 7.21
C HIS A 84 15.51 7.78 5.85
N VAL A 85 16.17 6.82 5.20
CA VAL A 85 15.70 6.26 3.92
C VAL A 85 14.33 5.62 4.09
N MET A 86 14.14 4.80 5.14
CA MET A 86 12.83 4.19 5.45
C MET A 86 11.75 5.25 5.66
N LEU A 87 12.02 6.31 6.43
CA LEU A 87 11.08 7.39 6.67
C LEU A 87 10.68 8.08 5.36
N THR A 88 11.66 8.48 4.55
CA THR A 88 11.41 9.13 3.26
C THR A 88 10.57 8.23 2.34
N LEU A 89 10.94 6.96 2.20
CA LEU A 89 10.19 6.01 1.38
C LEU A 89 8.77 5.78 1.93
N GLY A 90 8.61 5.64 3.25
CA GLY A 90 7.31 5.47 3.91
C GLY A 90 6.37 6.65 3.67
N LEU A 91 6.88 7.88 3.68
CA LEU A 91 6.10 9.08 3.35
C LEU A 91 5.70 9.13 1.87
N VAL A 92 6.61 8.79 0.96
CA VAL A 92 6.30 8.67 -0.47
C VAL A 92 5.21 7.60 -0.68
N MET A 93 5.34 6.45 -0.03
CA MET A 93 4.36 5.36 -0.10
C MET A 93 2.98 5.79 0.41
N ALA A 94 2.93 6.55 1.52
CA ALA A 94 1.69 7.09 2.05
C ALA A 94 1.04 8.07 1.05
N GLY A 95 1.84 8.91 0.38
CA GLY A 95 1.36 9.80 -0.69
C GLY A 95 0.80 9.03 -1.90
N VAL A 96 1.49 7.98 -2.34
CA VAL A 96 1.00 7.08 -3.40
C VAL A 96 -0.33 6.44 -3.00
N TYR A 97 -0.43 5.92 -1.78
CA TYR A 97 -1.69 5.39 -1.26
C TYR A 97 -2.80 6.44 -1.25
N ALA A 98 -2.53 7.65 -0.76
CA ALA A 98 -3.53 8.72 -0.72
C ALA A 98 -4.05 9.05 -2.13
N PHE A 99 -3.16 9.16 -3.12
CA PHE A 99 -3.57 9.36 -4.51
C PHE A 99 -4.42 8.20 -5.06
N ILE A 100 -4.03 6.95 -4.80
CA ILE A 100 -4.84 5.78 -5.18
C ILE A 100 -6.23 5.84 -4.53
N HIS A 101 -6.29 6.08 -3.22
CA HIS A 101 -7.50 6.00 -2.43
C HIS A 101 -8.47 7.14 -2.73
N LEU A 102 -7.96 8.37 -2.86
CA LEU A 102 -8.77 9.57 -2.99
C LEU A 102 -9.08 9.93 -4.46
N VAL A 103 -8.23 9.53 -5.42
CA VAL A 103 -8.40 9.92 -6.83
C VAL A 103 -8.76 8.73 -7.71
N LEU A 104 -7.94 7.67 -7.71
CA LEU A 104 -8.12 6.58 -8.67
C LEU A 104 -9.27 5.64 -8.31
N LEU A 105 -9.46 5.34 -7.02
CA LEU A 105 -10.52 4.45 -6.56
C LEU A 105 -11.93 5.02 -6.85
N PRO A 106 -12.24 6.31 -6.60
CA PRO A 106 -13.49 6.92 -7.03
C PRO A 106 -13.67 6.87 -8.55
N ARG A 107 -12.63 7.19 -9.34
CA ARG A 107 -12.70 7.12 -10.82
C ARG A 107 -13.05 5.71 -11.30
N LEU A 108 -12.39 4.68 -10.75
CA LEU A 108 -12.69 3.29 -11.07
C LEU A 108 -14.15 2.95 -10.75
N ARG A 109 -14.66 3.36 -9.58
CA ARG A 109 -16.07 3.14 -9.20
C ARG A 109 -17.03 3.79 -10.17
N THR A 110 -16.80 5.06 -10.52
CA THR A 110 -17.64 5.82 -11.45
C THR A 110 -17.67 5.17 -12.82
N HIS A 111 -16.52 4.78 -13.37
CA HIS A 111 -16.46 4.12 -14.68
C HIS A 111 -17.13 2.73 -14.67
N CYS A 112 -17.00 1.95 -13.59
CA CYS A 112 -17.72 0.69 -13.44
C CYS A 112 -19.25 0.90 -13.35
N ALA A 113 -19.71 1.92 -12.61
CA ALA A 113 -21.13 2.23 -12.47
C ALA A 113 -21.76 2.71 -13.79
N ALA A 114 -20.98 3.40 -14.62
CA ALA A 114 -21.40 3.85 -15.95
C ALA A 114 -21.21 2.78 -17.05
N SER A 115 -20.79 1.55 -16.70
CA SER A 115 -20.46 0.49 -17.67
C SER A 115 -19.41 0.91 -18.72
N ALA A 116 -18.56 1.88 -18.40
CA ALA A 116 -17.52 2.41 -19.28
C ALA A 116 -16.26 1.53 -19.21
N TRP A 117 -16.37 0.27 -19.66
CA TRP A 117 -15.36 -0.78 -19.45
C TRP A 117 -13.93 -0.41 -19.87
N PRO A 118 -13.69 0.26 -21.02
CA PRO A 118 -12.34 0.67 -21.39
C PRO A 118 -11.72 1.65 -20.39
N LEU A 119 -12.49 2.63 -19.90
CA LEU A 119 -12.03 3.61 -18.91
C LEU A 119 -11.83 2.98 -17.53
N ALA A 120 -12.73 2.08 -17.13
CA ALA A 120 -12.57 1.31 -15.89
C ALA A 120 -11.29 0.46 -15.92
N ALA A 121 -10.99 -0.21 -17.04
CA ALA A 121 -9.77 -0.98 -17.21
C ALA A 121 -8.50 -0.10 -17.13
N GLN A 122 -8.53 1.09 -17.73
CA GLN A 122 -7.43 2.05 -17.63
C GLN A 122 -7.20 2.51 -16.18
N ALA A 123 -8.26 2.87 -15.46
CA ALA A 123 -8.19 3.25 -14.05
C ALA A 123 -7.64 2.12 -13.18
N LEU A 124 -8.11 0.88 -13.38
CA LEU A 124 -7.59 -0.29 -12.68
C LEU A 124 -6.10 -0.53 -12.98
N ASN A 125 -5.68 -0.36 -14.24
CA ASN A 125 -4.28 -0.51 -14.62
C ASN A 125 -3.39 0.57 -13.99
N ALA A 126 -3.89 1.80 -13.84
CA ALA A 126 -3.19 2.86 -13.13
C ALA A 126 -3.01 2.51 -11.64
N ILE A 127 -4.08 2.06 -10.96
CA ILE A 127 -4.01 1.57 -9.57
C ILE A 127 -2.98 0.46 -9.46
N ARG A 128 -3.02 -0.53 -10.36
CA ARG A 128 -2.09 -1.66 -10.36
C ARG A 128 -0.63 -1.21 -10.42
N ARG A 129 -0.28 -0.33 -11.36
CA ARG A 129 1.09 0.19 -11.50
C ARG A 129 1.57 0.90 -10.24
N LEU A 130 0.71 1.72 -9.62
CA LEU A 130 1.06 2.41 -8.39
C LEU A 130 1.16 1.46 -7.20
N VAL A 131 0.31 0.44 -7.10
CA VAL A 131 0.46 -0.62 -6.07
C VAL A 131 1.75 -1.41 -6.26
N ALA A 132 2.15 -1.71 -7.51
CA ALA A 132 3.43 -2.37 -7.79
C ALA A 132 4.63 -1.50 -7.39
N LEU A 133 4.60 -0.21 -7.75
CA LEU A 133 5.58 0.78 -7.30
C LEU A 133 5.64 0.80 -5.78
N ASN A 134 4.49 0.89 -5.11
CA ASN A 134 4.41 0.98 -3.67
C ASN A 134 4.93 -0.28 -2.97
N LEU A 135 4.71 -1.46 -3.56
CA LEU A 135 5.29 -2.71 -3.09
C LEU A 135 6.82 -2.70 -3.21
N ALA A 136 7.36 -2.26 -4.35
CA ALA A 136 8.80 -2.13 -4.56
C ALA A 136 9.44 -1.17 -3.55
N LEU A 137 8.82 0.00 -3.32
CA LEU A 137 9.26 0.95 -2.31
C LEU A 137 9.24 0.34 -0.90
N GLY A 138 8.22 -0.47 -0.57
CA GLY A 138 8.14 -1.19 0.71
C GLY A 138 9.29 -2.18 0.91
N VAL A 139 9.63 -2.94 -0.14
CA VAL A 139 10.79 -3.85 -0.10
C VAL A 139 12.10 -3.07 0.07
N LEU A 140 12.26 -1.94 -0.63
CA LEU A 140 13.43 -1.06 -0.49
C LEU A 140 13.52 -0.42 0.90
N ALA A 141 12.39 -0.08 1.53
CA ALA A 141 12.38 0.45 2.89
C ALA A 141 12.84 -0.61 3.90
N ILE A 142 12.38 -1.86 3.78
CA ILE A 142 12.85 -2.98 4.60
C ILE A 142 14.35 -3.19 4.39
N ALA A 143 14.78 -3.18 3.12
CA ALA A 143 16.18 -3.32 2.73
C ALA A 143 17.07 -2.26 3.41
N ALA A 144 16.65 -1.00 3.36
CA ALA A 144 17.38 0.12 3.95
C ALA A 144 17.62 -0.07 5.45
N VAL A 145 16.60 -0.48 6.22
CA VAL A 145 16.75 -0.70 7.67
C VAL A 145 17.67 -1.87 7.99
N VAL A 146 17.65 -2.93 7.17
CA VAL A 146 18.46 -4.13 7.41
C VAL A 146 19.93 -3.89 7.10
N TRP A 147 20.22 -3.26 5.96
CA TRP A 147 21.57 -3.19 5.39
C TRP A 147 22.28 -1.85 5.57
N MET A 148 21.58 -0.75 5.87
CA MET A 148 22.16 0.59 6.01
C MET A 148 22.15 1.02 7.48
N ARG A 149 22.93 0.31 8.30
CA ARG A 149 23.09 0.60 9.73
C ARG A 149 23.96 1.82 9.99
#